data_AF-A0A9D1IMI5-F1
#
_entry.id   AF-A0A9D1IMI5-F1
#
_cell.length_a   1.000
_cell.length_b   1.000
_cell.length_c   1.000
_cell.angle_alpha   90.00
_cell.angle_beta   90.00
_cell.angle_gamma   90.00
#
_symmetry.space_group_name_H-M   'P 1'
#
loop_
_entity.id
_entity.type
_entity.pdbx_description
1 polymer ?
#
loop_
_entity_poly.entity_id
_entity_poly.type
_entity_poly.pdbx_seq_one_letter_code
_entity_poly.pdbx_strand_id
1 'polypeptide(L)'
;MNNNKVSNPKTKVPQTNKMNDKDYITAMLSLEKSMLKNYAVSLTEASNDDLYNDYYDMFDDVANMQREIYNLMFKKGWYELETADENKINQKINMLTGELAQLESNNEKN
;
A
#
# COMPACT_ATOMS: atom_id res chain seq x y z
N MET A 1 17.52 -4.44 -20.67
CA MET A 1 17.18 -3.84 -19.35
C MET A 1 15.78 -4.34 -19.02
N ASN A 2 15.63 -5.21 -18.01
CA ASN A 2 14.30 -5.62 -17.55
C ASN A 2 13.60 -4.39 -16.99
N ASN A 3 12.48 -4.01 -17.58
CA ASN A 3 11.67 -2.92 -17.06
C ASN A 3 10.87 -3.46 -15.87
N ASN A 4 11.47 -3.42 -14.68
CA ASN A 4 10.89 -3.88 -13.40
C ASN A 4 9.75 -2.97 -12.90
N LYS A 5 9.05 -2.33 -13.82
CA LYS A 5 8.08 -1.27 -13.56
C LYS A 5 6.75 -1.63 -14.20
N VAL A 6 5.70 -1.59 -13.39
CA VAL A 6 4.32 -1.85 -13.78
C VAL A 6 3.55 -0.53 -13.73
N SER A 7 3.14 -0.02 -14.89
CA SER A 7 2.36 1.20 -15.03
C SER A 7 1.54 1.18 -16.33
N ASN A 8 0.43 1.94 -16.35
CA ASN A 8 -0.36 2.14 -17.57
C ASN A 8 0.17 3.31 -18.41
N PRO A 9 -0.23 3.42 -19.70
CA PRO A 9 0.11 4.57 -20.52
C PRO A 9 -0.25 5.91 -19.85
N LYS A 10 0.72 6.82 -19.81
CA LYS A 10 0.60 8.08 -19.09
C LYS A 10 -0.34 9.05 -19.80
N THR A 11 -1.39 9.47 -19.11
CA THR A 11 -2.27 10.56 -19.54
C THR A 11 -1.49 11.88 -19.46
N LYS A 12 -1.50 12.67 -20.54
CA LYS A 12 -0.81 13.97 -20.59
C LYS A 12 -1.56 15.01 -19.78
N VAL A 13 -0.82 15.82 -19.04
CA VAL A 13 -1.31 16.98 -18.30
C VAL A 13 -0.41 18.18 -18.59
N PRO A 14 -0.93 19.43 -18.55
CA PRO A 14 -0.12 20.61 -18.79
C PRO A 14 1.11 20.67 -17.87
N GLN A 15 2.28 20.91 -18.44
CA GLN A 15 3.54 21.09 -17.71
C GLN A 15 3.76 22.59 -17.51
N THR A 16 3.16 23.14 -16.46
CA THR A 16 3.25 24.57 -16.12
C THR A 16 3.53 24.72 -14.63
N ASN A 17 3.74 25.95 -14.16
CA ASN A 17 3.87 26.26 -12.73
C ASN A 17 2.53 26.24 -11.97
N LYS A 18 1.40 26.03 -12.66
CA LYS A 18 0.09 25.83 -12.04
C LYS A 18 -0.14 24.35 -11.78
N MET A 19 -0.75 24.03 -10.65
CA MET A 19 -1.17 22.67 -10.33
C MET A 19 -2.12 22.14 -11.41
N ASN A 20 -1.87 20.91 -11.85
CA ASN A 20 -2.75 20.15 -12.74
C ASN A 20 -3.40 18.98 -11.98
N ASP A 21 -4.29 18.25 -12.66
CA ASP A 21 -5.00 17.11 -12.09
C ASP A 21 -4.08 16.07 -11.44
N LYS A 22 -2.90 15.80 -12.03
CA LYS A 22 -1.92 14.88 -11.47
C LYS A 22 -1.37 15.41 -10.15
N ASP A 23 -1.10 16.72 -10.05
CA ASP A 23 -0.57 17.32 -8.83
C ASP A 23 -1.60 17.30 -7.71
N TYR A 24 -2.86 17.66 -8.01
CA TYR A 24 -3.96 17.60 -7.05
C TYR A 24 -4.18 16.19 -6.51
N ILE A 25 -4.31 15.21 -7.40
CA ILE A 25 -4.57 13.83 -6.97
C ILE A 25 -3.37 13.20 -6.24
N THR A 26 -2.15 13.64 -6.54
CA THR A 26 -0.95 13.22 -5.79
C THR A 26 -0.98 13.78 -4.36
N ALA A 27 -1.40 15.04 -4.18
CA ALA A 27 -1.58 15.62 -2.86
C ALA A 27 -2.68 14.91 -2.07
N MET A 28 -3.82 14.62 -2.72
CA MET A 28 -4.92 13.84 -2.11
C MET A 28 -4.43 12.46 -1.69
N LEU A 29 -3.77 11.69 -2.55
CA LEU A 29 -3.24 10.37 -2.20
C LEU A 29 -2.29 10.41 -0.99
N SER A 30 -1.47 11.45 -0.89
CA SER A 30 -0.55 11.63 0.23
C SER A 30 -1.29 11.92 1.54
N LEU A 31 -2.33 12.76 1.48
CA LEU A 31 -3.18 13.07 2.61
C LEU A 31 -3.91 11.81 3.11
N GLU A 32 -4.59 11.09 2.22
CA GLU A 32 -5.32 9.86 2.56
C GLU A 32 -4.41 8.82 3.22
N LYS A 33 -3.20 8.59 2.67
CA LYS A 33 -2.20 7.69 3.27
C LYS A 33 -1.78 8.12 4.67
N SER A 34 -1.72 9.42 4.93
CA SER A 34 -1.41 9.96 6.26
C SER A 34 -2.57 9.73 7.23
N MET A 35 -3.81 9.99 6.78
CA MET A 35 -5.02 9.76 7.59
C MET A 35 -5.16 8.29 7.97
N LEU A 36 -4.97 7.35 7.03
CA LEU A 36 -5.01 5.91 7.32
C LEU A 36 -4.05 5.49 8.43
N LYS A 37 -2.81 6.01 8.41
CA LYS A 37 -1.82 5.71 9.45
C LYS A 37 -2.25 6.25 10.80
N ASN A 38 -2.77 7.46 10.84
CA ASN A 38 -3.22 8.09 12.08
C ASN A 38 -4.42 7.34 12.66
N TYR A 39 -5.41 7.01 11.84
CA TYR A 39 -6.57 6.22 12.30
C TYR A 39 -6.17 4.82 12.76
N ALA A 40 -5.20 4.16 12.13
CA ALA A 40 -4.72 2.87 12.61
C ALA A 40 -4.17 2.98 14.05
N VAL A 41 -3.43 4.04 14.37
CA VAL A 41 -2.97 4.31 15.75
C VAL A 41 -4.17 4.62 16.66
N SER A 42 -5.06 5.53 16.24
CA SER A 42 -6.23 5.92 17.03
C SER A 42 -7.16 4.74 17.36
N LEU A 43 -7.34 3.80 16.44
CA LEU A 43 -8.11 2.58 16.66
C LEU A 43 -7.49 1.69 17.73
N THR A 44 -6.17 1.53 17.72
CA THR A 44 -5.47 0.72 18.73
C THR A 44 -5.43 1.35 20.11
N GLU A 45 -5.66 2.67 20.20
CA GLU A 45 -5.60 3.44 21.45
C GLU A 45 -6.98 3.93 21.92
N ALA A 46 -8.06 3.55 21.24
CA ALA A 46 -9.42 3.94 21.61
C ALA A 46 -9.78 3.39 23.01
N SER A 47 -10.31 4.27 23.87
CA SER A 47 -10.54 3.95 25.29
C SER A 47 -11.83 3.17 25.58
N ASN A 48 -12.73 3.08 24.59
CA ASN A 48 -14.01 2.40 24.68
C ASN A 48 -14.52 2.02 23.28
N ASP A 49 -15.51 1.12 23.27
CA ASP A 49 -16.06 0.52 22.04
C ASP A 49 -16.78 1.54 21.15
N ASP A 50 -17.50 2.51 21.72
CA ASP A 50 -18.22 3.51 20.91
C ASP A 50 -17.22 4.39 20.12
N LEU A 51 -16.17 4.86 20.78
CA LEU A 51 -15.11 5.63 20.13
C LEU A 51 -14.33 4.80 19.10
N TYR A 52 -14.09 3.53 19.41
CA TYR A 52 -13.47 2.61 18.45
C TYR A 52 -14.32 2.48 17.18
N ASN A 53 -15.63 2.27 17.33
CA ASN A 53 -16.56 2.11 16.21
C ASN A 53 -16.62 3.38 15.35
N ASP A 54 -16.72 4.56 15.96
CA ASP A 54 -16.70 5.84 15.23
C ASP A 54 -15.42 6.01 14.41
N TYR A 55 -14.26 5.72 14.99
CA TYR A 55 -12.98 5.78 14.28
C TYR A 55 -12.87 4.71 13.18
N TYR A 56 -13.50 3.55 13.38
CA TYR A 56 -13.45 2.46 12.44
C TYR A 56 -14.25 2.80 11.18
N ASP A 57 -15.44 3.36 11.34
CA ASP A 57 -16.28 3.82 10.23
C ASP A 57 -15.55 4.90 9.41
N MET A 58 -14.94 5.89 10.09
CA MET A 58 -14.14 6.92 9.42
C MET A 58 -12.90 6.35 8.72
N PHE A 59 -12.25 5.35 9.33
CA PHE A 59 -11.11 4.67 8.73
C PHE A 59 -11.50 3.93 7.46
N ASP A 60 -12.63 3.22 7.46
CA ASP A 60 -13.11 2.46 6.31
C ASP A 60 -13.42 3.39 5.13
N ASP A 61 -14.10 4.52 5.38
CA ASP A 61 -14.38 5.54 4.37
C ASP A 61 -13.08 6.08 3.74
N VAL A 62 -12.11 6.46 4.58
CA VAL A 62 -10.79 6.94 4.14
C VAL A 62 -10.03 5.85 3.36
N ALA A 63 -10.13 4.59 3.76
CA ALA A 63 -9.49 3.46 3.09
C ALA A 63 -10.06 3.26 1.69
N ASN A 64 -11.38 3.35 1.56
CA ASN A 64 -12.08 3.25 0.29
C ASN A 64 -11.72 4.42 -0.64
N MET A 65 -11.71 5.66 -0.14
CA MET A 65 -11.29 6.84 -0.91
C MET A 65 -9.83 6.73 -1.39
N GLN A 66 -8.92 6.33 -0.49
CA GLN A 66 -7.52 6.11 -0.84
C GLN A 66 -7.38 5.07 -1.97
N ARG A 67 -8.14 3.98 -1.90
CA ARG A 67 -8.15 2.92 -2.91
C ARG A 67 -8.64 3.41 -4.26
N GLU A 68 -9.71 4.20 -4.28
CA GLU A 68 -10.23 4.82 -5.51
C GLU A 68 -9.22 5.77 -6.15
N ILE A 69 -8.62 6.65 -5.34
CA ILE A 69 -7.58 7.59 -5.80
C ILE A 69 -6.40 6.81 -6.39
N TYR A 70 -5.91 5.78 -5.70
CA TYR A 70 -4.83 4.94 -6.18
C TYR A 70 -5.17 4.29 -7.54
N ASN A 71 -6.34 3.66 -7.63
CA ASN A 71 -6.79 2.99 -8.87
C ASN A 71 -6.91 3.99 -10.03
N LEU A 72 -7.41 5.20 -9.77
CA LEU A 72 -7.51 6.26 -10.77
C LEU A 72 -6.13 6.73 -11.22
N MET A 73 -5.21 6.99 -10.30
CA MET A 73 -3.83 7.36 -10.63
C MET A 73 -3.13 6.26 -11.43
N PHE A 74 -3.32 4.99 -11.07
CA PHE A 74 -2.78 3.85 -11.80
C PHE A 74 -3.38 3.77 -13.21
N LYS A 75 -4.71 3.88 -13.37
CA LYS A 75 -5.40 3.91 -14.67
C LYS A 75 -4.89 5.03 -15.58
N LYS A 76 -4.58 6.19 -15.01
CA LYS A 76 -4.04 7.36 -15.74
C LYS A 76 -2.54 7.25 -16.05
N GLY A 77 -1.85 6.19 -15.60
CA GLY A 77 -0.40 6.06 -15.73
C GLY A 77 0.39 7.10 -14.93
N TRP A 78 -0.21 7.60 -13.84
CA TRP A 78 0.40 8.56 -12.93
C TRP A 78 1.00 7.93 -11.68
N TYR A 79 0.72 6.64 -11.44
CA TYR A 79 1.33 5.82 -10.40
C TYR A 79 2.02 4.62 -11.03
N GLU A 80 3.23 4.32 -10.57
CA GLU A 80 4.06 3.22 -11.06
C GLU A 80 4.43 2.32 -9.88
N LEU A 81 4.36 1.02 -10.10
CA LEU A 81 4.81 0.01 -9.14
C LEU A 81 6.15 -0.56 -9.60
N GLU A 82 7.02 -0.85 -8.65
CA GLU A 82 8.24 -1.60 -8.93
C GLU A 82 8.04 -3.05 -8.53
N THR A 83 8.39 -3.97 -9.42
CA THR A 83 8.41 -5.40 -9.11
C THR A 83 9.53 -5.66 -8.11
N ALA A 84 9.27 -6.51 -7.12
CA ALA A 84 10.32 -6.98 -6.23
C ALA A 84 11.40 -7.72 -7.04
N ASP A 85 12.66 -7.59 -6.61
CA ASP A 85 13.80 -8.25 -7.25
C ASP A 85 13.66 -9.77 -7.11
N GLU A 86 13.69 -10.49 -8.24
CA GLU A 86 13.55 -11.95 -8.28
C GLU A 86 14.57 -12.66 -7.38
N ASN A 87 15.81 -12.14 -7.28
CA ASN A 87 16.82 -12.72 -6.39
C ASN A 87 16.41 -12.58 -4.93
N LYS A 88 15.84 -11.44 -4.53
CA LYS A 88 15.34 -11.23 -3.16
C LYS A 88 14.17 -12.15 -2.84
N ILE A 89 13.28 -12.36 -3.82
CA ILE A 89 12.15 -13.30 -3.68
C ILE A 89 12.69 -14.73 -3.47
N ASN A 90 13.56 -15.20 -4.35
CA ASN A 90 14.13 -16.55 -4.29
C ASN A 90 14.93 -16.79 -2.99
N GLN A 91 15.71 -15.80 -2.55
CA GLN A 91 16.41 -15.86 -1.26
C GLN A 91 15.45 -16.04 -0.10
N LYS A 92 14.34 -15.29 -0.07
CA LYS A 92 13.36 -15.38 1.02
C LYS A 92 12.60 -16.71 1.00
N ILE A 93 12.25 -17.22 -0.18
CA ILE A 93 11.64 -18.56 -0.35
C ILE A 93 12.54 -19.65 0.22
N ASN A 94 13.82 -19.66 -0.17
CA ASN A 94 14.78 -20.65 0.32
C ASN A 94 14.94 -20.58 1.85
N MET A 95 15.03 -19.36 2.40
CA MET A 95 15.11 -19.14 3.85
C MET A 95 13.88 -19.71 4.58
N LEU A 96 12.67 -19.35 4.15
CA LEU A 96 11.42 -19.80 4.78
C LEU A 96 11.20 -21.32 4.63
N THR A 97 11.60 -21.90 3.50
CA THR A 97 11.51 -23.36 3.27
C THR A 97 12.45 -24.11 4.20
N GLY A 98 13.65 -23.58 4.44
CA GLY A 98 14.60 -24.14 5.40
C GLY A 98 14.10 -24.04 6.84
N GLU A 99 13.53 -22.90 7.23
CA GLU A 99 12.91 -22.72 8.56
C GLU A 99 11.75 -23.71 8.79
N LEU A 100 10.89 -23.91 7.78
CA LEU A 100 9.79 -24.87 7.85
C LEU A 100 10.28 -26.31 8.07
N ALA A 101 11.27 -26.75 7.29
CA ALA A 101 11.85 -28.09 7.43
C ALA A 101 12.47 -28.32 8.81
N GLN A 102 13.11 -27.29 9.39
CA GLN A 102 13.62 -27.37 10.76
C GLN A 102 12.50 -27.53 11.78
N LEU A 103 11.42 -26.76 11.67
CA LEU A 103 10.26 -26.85 12.55
C LEU A 103 9.61 -28.24 12.49
N GLU A 104 9.42 -28.80 11.29
CA GLU A 104 8.86 -30.14 11.09
C GLU A 104 9.74 -31.22 11.74
N SER A 105 11.06 -31.16 11.50
CA SER A 105 12.01 -32.11 12.09
C SER A 105 12.11 -32.05 13.62
N ASN A 106 11.76 -30.91 14.22
CA ASN A 106 11.75 -30.73 15.67
C ASN A 106 10.45 -31.24 16.30
N ASN A 107 9.33 -31.15 15.57
CA ASN A 107 8.05 -31.73 16.01
C ASN A 107 8.06 -33.26 15.99
N GLU A 108 8.81 -33.89 15.08
CA GLU A 108 8.95 -35.36 15.03
C GLU A 108 9.87 -35.96 16.12
N LYS A 109 10.63 -35.11 16.83
CA LYS A 109 11.58 -35.53 17.88
C LYS A 109 11.02 -35.43 19.30
N ASN A 110 9.79 -34.94 19.47
CA ASN A 110 9.04 -34.89 20.73
C ASN A 110 7.92 -35.94 20.73
#